data_AF-A0A7I8VX40-F1
#
_entry.id   AF-A0A7I8VX40-F1
#
_cell.length_a   1.000
_cell.length_b   1.000
_cell.length_c   1.000
_cell.angle_alpha   90.00
_cell.angle_beta   90.00
_cell.angle_gamma   90.00
#
_symmetry.space_group_name_H-M   'P 1'
#
loop_
_entity.id
_entity.type
_entity.pdbx_description
1 polymer ?
#
loop_
_entity_poly.entity_id
_entity_poly.type
_entity_poly.pdbx_seq_one_letter_code
_entity_poly.pdbx_strand_id
1 'polypeptide(L)'
;MAPNFTGKWEMVKQENFDEYLKALEIGLILRKAAAVFAGKTKLDIEQNGDHFVIVRNGSEKDEFNIGTEFTTKNKLGEMKNLPKWGDNDRLVVDMTPTGKDGKPSTLYRYLASPDEMIVEVHCKDVVMKRYFKRI
;
A
#
# COMPACT_ATOMS: atom_id res chain seq x y z
N MET A 1 20.66 7.55 -2.54
CA MET A 1 20.48 6.34 -3.37
C MET A 1 19.14 5.78 -2.98
N ALA A 2 18.27 5.41 -3.93
CA ALA A 2 16.96 4.89 -3.58
C ALA A 2 17.08 3.64 -2.67
N PRO A 3 16.24 3.50 -1.64
CA PRO A 3 16.23 2.31 -0.79
C PRO A 3 15.86 1.07 -1.60
N ASN A 4 16.38 -0.08 -1.19
CA ASN A 4 16.06 -1.38 -1.79
C ASN A 4 15.04 -2.14 -0.94
N PHE A 5 13.80 -2.22 -1.44
CA PHE A 5 12.69 -2.93 -0.79
C PHE A 5 12.63 -4.42 -1.14
N THR A 6 13.54 -4.92 -2.00
CA THR A 6 13.54 -6.31 -2.47
C THR A 6 13.52 -7.29 -1.30
N GLY A 7 12.69 -8.31 -1.40
CA GLY A 7 12.58 -9.40 -0.44
C GLY A 7 11.15 -9.78 -0.12
N LYS A 8 11.02 -10.80 0.73
CA LYS A 8 9.75 -11.28 1.24
C LYS A 8 9.44 -10.61 2.58
N TRP A 9 8.19 -10.23 2.75
CA TRP A 9 7.71 -9.48 3.89
C TRP A 9 6.40 -10.06 4.41
N GLU A 10 6.27 -10.18 5.72
CA GLU A 10 5.04 -10.57 6.40
C GLU A 10 4.53 -9.43 7.27
N MET A 11 3.24 -9.10 7.13
CA MET A 11 2.61 -8.08 7.96
C MET A 11 2.43 -8.60 9.38
N VAL A 12 2.99 -7.89 10.36
CA VAL A 12 2.94 -8.27 11.78
C VAL A 12 1.99 -7.42 12.60
N LYS A 13 1.66 -6.21 12.12
CA LYS A 13 0.75 -5.29 12.81
C LYS A 13 0.05 -4.36 11.83
N GLN A 14 -1.19 -4.00 12.14
CA GLN A 14 -1.97 -3.02 11.39
C GLN A 14 -2.78 -2.14 12.34
N GLU A 15 -2.81 -0.83 12.08
CA GLU A 15 -3.49 0.18 12.89
C GLU A 15 -4.44 1.02 12.02
N ASN A 16 -5.58 1.43 12.58
CA ASN A 16 -6.58 2.34 11.97
C ASN A 16 -7.12 1.87 10.60
N PHE A 17 -7.19 0.56 10.36
CA PHE A 17 -7.66 0.05 9.06
C PHE A 17 -9.15 0.26 8.85
N ASP A 18 -9.99 0.01 9.86
CA ASP A 18 -11.45 0.16 9.75
C ASP A 18 -11.84 1.62 9.55
N GLU A 19 -11.12 2.52 10.23
CA GLU A 19 -11.22 3.98 10.19
C GLU A 19 -10.80 4.50 8.82
N TYR A 20 -9.73 3.98 8.23
CA TYR A 20 -9.33 4.30 6.86
C TYR A 20 -10.40 3.88 5.85
N LEU A 21 -10.91 2.66 5.95
CA LEU A 21 -11.99 2.21 5.07
C LEU A 21 -13.26 3.05 5.26
N LYS A 22 -13.54 3.53 6.48
CA LYS A 22 -14.64 4.47 6.76
C LYS A 22 -14.39 5.82 6.09
N ALA A 23 -13.16 6.33 6.14
CA ALA A 23 -12.77 7.60 5.49
C ALA A 23 -12.94 7.54 3.96
N LEU A 24 -12.72 6.36 3.37
CA LEU A 24 -13.02 6.02 1.98
C LEU A 24 -14.52 5.83 1.68
N GLU A 25 -15.40 5.99 2.68
CA GLU A 25 -16.85 5.83 2.54
C GLU A 25 -17.28 4.38 2.20
N ILE A 26 -16.48 3.39 2.60
CA ILE A 26 -16.79 1.97 2.41
C ILE A 26 -17.78 1.48 3.47
N GLY A 27 -18.84 0.79 3.02
CA GLY A 27 -19.90 0.25 3.88
C GLY A 27 -19.42 -0.83 4.86
N LEU A 28 -20.04 -0.90 6.04
CA LEU A 28 -19.65 -1.76 7.18
C LEU A 28 -19.43 -3.24 6.82
N ILE A 29 -20.26 -3.81 5.95
CA ILE A 29 -20.16 -5.23 5.56
C ILE A 29 -18.84 -5.51 4.84
N LEU A 30 -18.48 -4.67 3.85
CA LEU A 30 -17.23 -4.79 3.11
C LEU A 30 -16.02 -4.53 4.01
N ARG A 31 -16.12 -3.59 4.96
CA ARG A 31 -15.05 -3.30 5.93
C ARG A 31 -14.73 -4.51 6.81
N LYS A 32 -15.75 -5.17 7.37
CA LYS A 32 -15.57 -6.40 8.16
C LYS A 32 -14.91 -7.51 7.36
N ALA A 33 -15.34 -7.72 6.11
CA ALA A 33 -14.72 -8.72 5.24
C ALA A 33 -13.23 -8.37 4.97
N ALA A 34 -12.94 -7.12 4.63
CA ALA A 34 -11.57 -6.66 4.36
C ALA A 34 -10.64 -6.86 5.56
N ALA A 35 -11.11 -6.59 6.79
CA ALA A 35 -10.31 -6.76 8.00
C ALA A 35 -9.84 -8.21 8.22
N VAL A 36 -10.70 -9.19 7.91
CA VAL A 36 -10.36 -10.62 8.02
C VAL A 36 -9.25 -11.01 7.04
N PHE A 37 -9.29 -10.50 5.80
CA PHE A 37 -8.28 -10.80 4.78
C PHE A 37 -6.97 -10.03 4.99
N ALA A 38 -7.04 -8.79 5.46
CA ALA A 38 -5.87 -7.92 5.59
C ALA A 38 -4.84 -8.48 6.58
N GLY A 39 -5.27 -9.10 7.67
CA GLY A 39 -4.41 -9.54 8.78
C GLY A 39 -3.34 -10.60 8.46
N LYS A 40 -3.29 -11.13 7.24
CA LYS A 40 -2.33 -12.17 6.82
C LYS A 40 -1.52 -11.79 5.57
N THR A 41 -1.36 -10.49 5.33
CA THR A 41 -0.71 -10.01 4.11
C THR A 41 0.76 -10.39 4.07
N LYS A 42 1.16 -11.12 3.02
CA LYS A 42 2.56 -11.36 2.63
C LYS A 42 2.86 -10.63 1.33
N LEU A 43 4.04 -10.03 1.25
CA LEU A 43 4.55 -9.35 0.05
C LEU A 43 5.81 -10.07 -0.43
N ASP A 44 5.91 -10.28 -1.72
CA ASP A 44 7.16 -10.56 -2.42
C ASP A 44 7.48 -9.35 -3.28
N ILE A 45 8.58 -8.68 -3.02
CA ILE A 45 8.96 -7.45 -3.71
C ILE A 45 10.24 -7.72 -4.49
N GLU A 46 10.20 -7.44 -5.79
CA GLU A 46 11.37 -7.33 -6.65
C GLU A 46 11.50 -5.87 -7.09
N GLN A 47 12.68 -5.28 -6.85
CA GLN A 47 12.98 -3.90 -7.24
C GLN A 47 14.25 -3.87 -8.08
N ASN A 48 14.14 -3.32 -9.29
CA ASN A 48 15.27 -3.04 -10.17
C ASN A 48 15.32 -1.54 -10.49
N GLY A 49 16.06 -0.79 -9.68
CA GLY A 49 16.07 0.68 -9.73
C GLY A 49 14.69 1.25 -9.47
N ASP A 50 14.10 1.84 -10.51
CA ASP A 50 12.76 2.44 -10.49
C ASP A 50 11.64 1.48 -10.92
N HIS A 51 11.98 0.27 -11.36
CA HIS A 51 11.01 -0.76 -11.72
C HIS A 51 10.67 -1.63 -10.50
N PHE A 52 9.38 -1.82 -10.23
CA PHE A 52 8.88 -2.62 -9.11
C PHE A 52 7.91 -3.69 -9.59
N VAL A 53 8.09 -4.90 -9.05
CA VAL A 53 7.10 -5.97 -9.07
C VAL A 53 6.77 -6.32 -7.61
N ILE A 54 5.49 -6.25 -7.25
CA ILE A 54 5.00 -6.59 -5.92
C ILE A 54 3.94 -7.67 -6.06
N VAL A 55 4.19 -8.84 -5.49
CA VAL A 55 3.22 -9.93 -5.39
C VAL A 55 2.68 -10.01 -3.97
N ARG A 56 1.37 -9.86 -3.83
CA ARG A 56 0.61 -9.98 -2.59
C ARG A 56 0.02 -11.37 -2.48
N ASN A 57 0.26 -12.02 -1.34
CA ASN A 57 -0.30 -13.33 -0.98
C ASN A 57 -0.11 -14.41 -2.08
N GLY A 58 0.92 -14.28 -2.91
CA GLY A 58 1.28 -15.24 -3.96
C GLY A 58 0.50 -15.13 -5.27
N SER A 59 -0.51 -14.26 -5.39
CA SER A 59 -1.35 -14.19 -6.61
C SER A 59 -1.69 -12.77 -7.08
N GLU A 60 -1.74 -11.78 -6.20
CA GLU A 60 -2.08 -10.40 -6.56
C GLU A 60 -0.81 -9.65 -6.96
N LYS A 61 -0.58 -9.44 -8.26
CA LYS A 61 0.62 -8.77 -8.77
C LYS A 61 0.32 -7.33 -9.19
N ASP A 62 1.11 -6.40 -8.65
CA ASP A 62 1.23 -5.03 -9.16
C ASP A 62 2.63 -4.84 -9.74
N GLU A 63 2.72 -4.26 -10.93
CA GLU A 63 3.98 -3.94 -11.61
C GLU A 63 3.94 -2.49 -12.08
N PHE A 64 4.96 -1.70 -11.74
CA PHE A 64 4.98 -0.28 -12.04
C PHE A 64 6.41 0.26 -12.12
N ASN A 65 6.53 1.47 -12.68
CA ASN A 65 7.76 2.24 -12.68
C ASN A 65 7.54 3.54 -11.91
N ILE A 66 8.56 4.00 -11.18
CA ILE A 66 8.54 5.32 -10.57
C ILE A 66 8.29 6.39 -11.65
N GLY A 67 7.43 7.37 -11.35
CA GLY A 67 7.05 8.46 -12.25
C GLY A 67 5.98 8.10 -13.29
N THR A 68 5.54 6.83 -13.37
CA THR A 68 4.53 6.38 -14.34
C THR A 68 3.23 6.02 -13.64
N GLU A 69 2.11 6.61 -14.06
CA GLU A 69 0.80 6.26 -13.53
C GLU A 69 0.39 4.84 -13.92
N PHE A 70 -0.20 4.10 -12.99
CA PHE A 70 -0.82 2.81 -13.24
C PHE A 70 -2.14 2.66 -12.45
N THR A 71 -3.02 1.77 -12.90
CA THR A 71 -4.33 1.55 -12.28
C THR A 71 -4.37 0.24 -11.52
N THR A 72 -4.89 0.28 -10.30
CA THR A 72 -5.19 -0.92 -9.49
C THR A 72 -6.69 -1.05 -9.31
N LYS A 73 -7.22 -2.27 -9.38
CA LYS A 73 -8.65 -2.57 -9.18
C LYS A 73 -8.85 -3.74 -8.25
N ASN A 74 -9.72 -3.59 -7.26
CA ASN A 74 -10.13 -4.67 -6.38
C ASN A 74 -11.62 -4.52 -5.97
N LYS A 75 -12.07 -5.34 -5.01
CA LYS A 75 -13.45 -5.31 -4.51
C LYS A 75 -13.85 -4.02 -3.79
N LEU A 76 -12.89 -3.17 -3.43
CA LEU A 76 -13.11 -1.89 -2.77
C LEU A 76 -13.15 -0.71 -3.76
N GLY A 77 -12.77 -0.93 -5.02
CA GLY A 77 -12.80 0.10 -6.06
C GLY A 77 -11.58 0.07 -6.97
N GLU A 78 -11.46 1.12 -7.77
CA GLU A 78 -10.40 1.32 -8.75
C GLU A 78 -9.70 2.66 -8.49
N MET A 79 -8.37 2.63 -8.45
CA MET A 79 -7.51 3.77 -8.12
C MET A 79 -6.41 3.91 -9.18
N LYS A 80 -6.16 5.14 -9.64
CA LYS A 80 -4.93 5.54 -10.31
C LYS A 80 -3.85 5.78 -9.26
N ASN A 81 -2.64 5.33 -9.53
CA ASN A 81 -1.51 5.39 -8.61
C ASN A 81 -0.32 6.02 -9.33
N LEU A 82 0.24 7.07 -8.75
CA LEU A 82 1.46 7.71 -9.23
C LEU A 82 2.59 7.53 -8.20
N PRO A 83 3.47 6.53 -8.39
CA PRO A 83 4.61 6.31 -7.51
C PRO A 83 5.72 7.32 -7.78
N LYS A 84 6.31 7.87 -6.73
CA LYS A 84 7.40 8.86 -6.77
C LYS A 84 8.33 8.69 -5.57
N TRP A 85 9.59 9.04 -5.73
CA TRP A 85 10.50 9.19 -4.60
C TRP A 85 10.16 10.48 -3.85
N GLY A 86 9.91 10.36 -2.55
CA GLY A 86 9.76 11.50 -1.64
C GLY A 86 11.03 11.69 -0.79
N ASP A 87 10.97 12.67 0.11
CA ASP A 87 12.05 12.96 1.04
C ASP A 87 12.33 11.78 1.98
N ASN A 88 13.55 11.71 2.53
CA ASN A 88 13.99 10.70 3.51
C ASN A 88 13.83 9.26 3.03
N ASP A 89 14.20 8.98 1.77
CA ASP A 89 14.21 7.63 1.19
C ASP A 89 12.86 6.92 1.31
N ARG A 90 11.77 7.65 1.02
CA ARG A 90 10.41 7.11 1.05
C ARG A 90 9.87 6.94 -0.35
N LEU A 91 9.26 5.79 -0.63
CA LEU A 91 8.38 5.63 -1.77
C LEU A 91 7.03 6.25 -1.41
N VAL A 92 6.62 7.26 -2.18
CA VAL A 92 5.31 7.91 -2.05
C VAL A 92 4.46 7.50 -3.23
N VAL A 93 3.18 7.20 -3.00
CA VAL A 93 2.23 6.91 -4.08
C VAL A 93 0.99 7.77 -3.88
N ASP A 94 0.76 8.69 -4.81
CA ASP A 94 -0.49 9.44 -4.85
C ASP A 94 -1.57 8.56 -5.48
N MET A 95 -2.66 8.34 -4.75
CA MET A 95 -3.74 7.43 -5.13
C MET A 95 -5.01 8.23 -5.37
N THR A 96 -5.57 8.16 -6.58
CA THR A 96 -6.78 8.90 -6.98
C THR A 96 -7.87 7.92 -7.41
N PRO A 97 -9.09 7.96 -6.83
CA PRO A 97 -10.18 7.11 -7.30
C PRO A 97 -10.58 7.45 -8.73
N THR A 98 -10.88 6.44 -9.55
CA THR A 98 -11.34 6.65 -10.94
C THR A 98 -12.87 6.81 -11.06
N GLY A 99 -13.61 6.40 -10.01
CA GLY A 99 -15.06 6.48 -9.94
C GLY A 99 -15.57 7.61 -9.03
N LYS A 100 -16.88 7.61 -8.78
CA LYS A 100 -17.53 8.55 -7.84
C LYS A 100 -17.30 8.18 -6.37
N ASP A 101 -16.95 6.92 -6.11
CA ASP A 101 -16.76 6.37 -4.78
C ASP A 101 -15.28 6.33 -4.40
N GLY A 102 -14.99 6.49 -3.10
CA GLY A 102 -13.63 6.56 -2.57
C GLY A 102 -13.13 7.99 -2.34
N LYS A 103 -11.91 8.12 -1.81
CA LYS A 103 -11.23 9.40 -1.61
C LYS A 103 -9.77 9.30 -2.02
N PRO A 104 -9.18 10.40 -2.51
CA PRO A 104 -7.74 10.46 -2.70
C PRO A 104 -7.00 10.06 -1.43
N SER A 105 -5.93 9.30 -1.59
CA SER A 105 -5.05 8.87 -0.50
C SER A 105 -3.60 9.05 -0.91
N THR A 106 -2.71 9.16 0.05
CA THR A 106 -1.26 9.11 -0.20
C THR A 106 -0.67 7.98 0.61
N LEU A 107 -0.01 7.05 -0.09
CA LEU A 107 0.74 5.97 0.54
C LEU A 107 2.20 6.40 0.71
N TYR A 108 2.77 6.09 1.86
CA TYR A 108 4.19 6.21 2.16
C TYR A 108 4.73 4.84 2.51
N ARG A 109 5.83 4.42 1.89
CA ARG A 109 6.54 3.19 2.22
C ARG A 109 8.01 3.50 2.48
N TYR A 110 8.52 2.98 3.58
CA TYR A 110 9.90 3.18 3.99
C TYR A 110 10.41 2.03 4.85
N LEU A 111 11.72 1.85 4.86
CA LEU A 111 12.39 0.92 5.75
C LEU A 111 12.68 1.62 7.09
N ALA A 112 12.16 1.08 8.18
CA ALA A 112 12.50 1.52 9.53
C ALA A 112 13.84 0.91 9.99
N SER A 113 14.18 -0.26 9.45
CA SER A 113 15.45 -0.95 9.58
C SER A 113 15.65 -1.87 8.37
N PRO A 114 16.80 -2.57 8.22
CA PRO A 114 16.98 -3.55 7.14
C PRO A 114 15.89 -4.64 7.08
N ASP A 115 15.29 -4.98 8.23
CA ASP A 115 14.32 -6.07 8.39
C ASP A 115 12.91 -5.62 8.76
N GLU A 116 12.68 -4.30 8.85
CA GLU A 116 11.38 -3.73 9.19
C GLU A 116 10.96 -2.68 8.17
N MET A 117 9.78 -2.87 7.59
CA MET A 117 9.17 -1.94 6.63
C MET A 117 7.85 -1.42 7.19
N ILE A 118 7.62 -0.11 7.04
CA ILE A 118 6.37 0.54 7.41
C ILE A 118 5.69 1.06 6.15
N VAL A 119 4.38 0.82 6.07
CA VAL A 119 3.51 1.42 5.07
C VAL A 119 2.45 2.24 5.78
N GLU A 120 2.40 3.53 5.48
CA GLU A 120 1.36 4.44 5.94
C GLU A 120 0.45 4.81 4.79
N VAL A 121 -0.85 4.92 5.03
CA VAL A 121 -1.81 5.43 4.05
C VAL A 121 -2.62 6.52 4.70
N HIS A 122 -2.50 7.72 4.13
CA HIS A 122 -3.14 8.94 4.60
C HIS A 122 -4.38 9.21 3.75
N CYS A 123 -5.53 9.40 4.40
CA CYS A 123 -6.78 9.76 3.75
C CYS A 123 -7.58 10.66 4.68
N LYS A 124 -7.86 11.90 4.24
CA LYS A 124 -8.45 12.95 5.08
C LYS A 124 -7.58 13.14 6.34
N ASP A 125 -8.19 13.02 7.52
CA ASP A 125 -7.59 13.11 8.86
C ASP A 125 -7.13 11.75 9.41
N VAL A 126 -7.27 10.66 8.65
CA VAL A 126 -6.93 9.30 9.08
C VAL A 126 -5.59 8.86 8.50
N VAL A 127 -4.76 8.28 9.37
CA VAL A 127 -3.53 7.58 9.00
C VAL A 127 -3.65 6.11 9.39
N MET A 128 -3.68 5.23 8.39
CA MET A 128 -3.58 3.79 8.56
C MET A 128 -2.11 3.37 8.47
N LYS A 129 -1.68 2.47 9.36
CA LYS A 129 -0.30 1.97 9.37
C LYS A 129 -0.28 0.45 9.26
N ARG A 130 0.66 -0.06 8.49
CA ARG A 130 1.01 -1.48 8.41
C ARG A 130 2.49 -1.64 8.66
N TYR A 131 2.81 -2.61 9.50
CA TYR A 131 4.17 -2.95 9.89
C TYR A 131 4.48 -4.33 9.34
N PHE A 132 5.61 -4.44 8.63
CA PHE A 132 6.07 -5.65 8.01
C PHE A 132 7.44 -6.04 8.56
N LYS A 133 7.66 -7.34 8.73
CA LYS A 133 8.98 -7.92 8.97
C LYS A 133 9.44 -8.71 7.76
N ARG A 134 10.73 -8.67 7.49
CA ARG A 134 11.36 -9.49 6.46
C ARG A 134 11.31 -10.96 6.88
N ILE A 135 11.08 -11.86 5.92
CA ILE A 135 11.04 -13.33 6.11
C ILE A 135 11.89 -14.07 5.09
#